data_AF-A0A7Y5WYU3-F1
#
_entry.id   AF-A0A7Y5WYU3-F1
#
_cell.length_a   1.000
_cell.length_b   1.000
_cell.length_c   1.000
_cell.angle_alpha   90.00
_cell.angle_beta   90.00
_cell.angle_gamma   90.00
#
_symmetry.space_group_name_H-M   'P 1'
#
loop_
_entity.id
_entity.type
_entity.pdbx_description
1 polymer ?
#
loop_
_entity_poly.entity_id
_entity_poly.type
_entity_poly.pdbx_seq_one_letter_code
_entity_poly.pdbx_strand_id
1 'polypeptide(L)' 'MSELKLTTKDFKSDQEVRWCPGCGDYAILAAVQSFMPELGIEREKMVFVSGIG' A
#
# COMPACT_ATOMS: atom_id res chain seq x y z
N MET A 1 17.81 -17.74 -3.33
CA MET A 1 16.51 -17.05 -3.29
C MET A 1 16.77 -15.62 -3.69
N SER A 2 16.15 -15.13 -4.76
CA SER A 2 16.34 -13.75 -5.23
C SER A 2 15.89 -12.77 -4.14
N GLU A 3 16.74 -11.80 -3.82
CA GLU A 3 16.45 -10.75 -2.86
C GLU A 3 15.38 -9.82 -3.47
N LEU A 4 14.12 -9.96 -3.03
CA LEU A 4 13.00 -9.13 -3.48
C LEU A 4 13.17 -7.71 -2.94
N LYS A 5 13.67 -6.79 -3.78
CA LYS A 5 13.78 -5.35 -3.45
C LYS A 5 12.52 -4.60 -3.85
N LEU A 6 11.47 -4.73 -3.05
CA LEU A 6 10.30 -3.84 -3.13
C LEU A 6 10.53 -2.59 -2.28
N THR A 7 9.85 -1.50 -2.63
CA THR A 7 9.91 -0.21 -1.95
C THR A 7 8.49 0.30 -1.69
N THR A 8 8.34 1.27 -0.79
CA THR A 8 7.04 1.92 -0.55
C THR A 8 6.42 2.49 -1.83
N LYS A 9 7.25 2.91 -2.81
CA LYS A 9 6.75 3.44 -4.09
C LYS A 9 6.00 2.38 -4.90
N ASP A 10 6.39 1.11 -4.80
CA ASP A 10 5.74 0.01 -5.52
C ASP A 10 4.32 -0.27 -5.02
N PHE A 11 3.98 0.23 -3.82
CA PHE A 11 2.65 0.13 -3.20
C PHE A 11 1.83 1.42 -3.25
N LYS A 12 2.35 2.47 -3.90
CA LYS A 12 1.60 3.72 -4.13
C LYS A 12 0.89 3.68 -5.48
N SER A 13 -0.37 4.09 -5.48
CA SER A 13 -1.14 4.31 -6.70
C SER A 13 -0.83 5.69 -7.28
N ASP A 14 -0.95 5.81 -8.60
CA ASP A 14 -0.94 7.08 -9.33
C ASP A 14 -2.28 7.83 -9.23
N GLN A 15 -3.31 7.20 -8.68
CA GLN A 15 -4.61 7.80 -8.47
C GLN A 15 -4.56 8.81 -7.32
N GLU A 16 -5.20 9.95 -7.53
CA GLU A 16 -5.37 10.97 -6.49
C GLU A 16 -6.32 10.44 -5.40
N VAL A 17 -5.88 10.57 -4.15
CA VAL A 17 -6.70 10.23 -2.98
C VAL A 17 -7.64 11.38 -2.66
N ARG A 18 -8.95 11.15 -2.87
CA ARG A 18 -10.02 12.15 -2.73
C ARG A 18 -10.70 12.17 -1.36
N TRP A 19 -9.98 11.78 -0.30
CA TRP A 19 -10.50 11.85 1.07
C TRP A 19 -10.52 13.28 1.59
N CYS A 20 -11.36 13.55 2.60
CA CYS A 20 -11.42 14.87 3.24
C CYS A 20 -10.08 15.21 3.92
N PRO A 21 -9.67 16.50 3.96
CA PRO A 21 -8.51 16.92 4.73
C PRO A 21 -8.61 16.50 6.20
N GLY A 22 -7.58 15.84 6.72
CA GLY A 22 -7.57 15.32 8.08
C GLY A 22 -8.25 13.94 8.26
N CYS A 23 -8.71 13.29 7.19
CA CYS A 23 -9.20 11.92 7.26
C CYS A 23 -8.13 10.98 7.84
N GLY A 24 -8.51 10.15 8.82
CA GLY A 24 -7.59 9.19 9.45
C GLY A 24 -7.07 8.12 8.49
N ASP A 25 -7.80 7.84 7.40
CA ASP A 25 -7.43 6.83 6.42
C ASP A 25 -6.11 7.13 5.71
N TYR A 26 -5.70 8.41 5.63
CA TYR A 26 -4.37 8.79 5.15
C TYR A 26 -3.24 8.13 5.96
N ALA A 27 -3.39 8.06 7.29
CA ALA A 27 -2.41 7.43 8.16
C ALA A 27 -2.40 5.91 7.99
N ILE A 28 -3.59 5.30 7.85
CA ILE A 28 -3.73 3.86 7.62
C ILE A 28 -3.09 3.47 6.28
N LEU A 29 -3.40 4.20 5.21
CA LEU A 29 -2.84 3.97 3.88
C LEU A 29 -1.30 4.08 3.90
N ALA A 30 -0.76 5.12 4.54
CA ALA A 30 0.68 5.33 4.65
C ALA A 30 1.37 4.17 5.40
N ALA A 31 0.79 3.71 6.50
CA ALA A 31 1.32 2.60 7.29
C ALA A 31 1.32 1.28 6.51
N VAL A 32 0.22 0.98 5.79
CA VAL A 32 0.16 -0.20 4.92
C VAL A 32 1.25 -0.12 3.85
N GLN A 33 1.34 0.99 3.12
CA GLN A 33 2.34 1.16 2.05
C GLN A 33 3.79 1.03 2.53
N SER A 34 4.11 1.49 3.74
CA SER A 34 5.45 1.36 4.31
C SER A 34 5.77 -0.07 4.75
N PHE A 35 4.77 -0.81 5.22
CA PHE A 35 4.95 -2.15 5.77
C PHE A 35 5.04 -3.25 4.68
N MET A 36 4.28 -3.13 3.59
CA MET A 36 4.22 -4.18 2.55
C MET A 36 5.59 -4.63 2.00
N PRO A 37 6.58 -3.75 1.74
CA PRO A 37 7.92 -4.18 1.30
C PRO A 37 8.65 -5.11 2.27
N GLU A 38 8.37 -5.00 3.57
CA GLU A 38 9.04 -5.78 4.62
C GLU A 38 8.60 -7.24 4.65
N LEU A 39 7.46 -7.56 4.03
CA LEU A 39 6.90 -8.91 4.00
C LEU A 39 7.68 -9.88 3.10
N GLY A 40 8.48 -9.39 2.17
CA GLY A 40 9.24 -10.23 1.24
C GLY A 40 8.37 -11.09 0.31
N ILE A 41 7.14 -10.63 0.01
CA ILE A 41 6.20 -11.29 -0.90
C ILE A 41 6.16 -10.49 -2.20
N GLU A 42 6.10 -11.18 -3.34
CA GLU A 42 5.94 -10.56 -4.66
C GLU A 42 4.60 -9.81 -4.78
N ARG A 43 4.60 -8.65 -5.46
CA ARG A 43 3.42 -7.78 -5.54
C ARG A 43 2.24 -8.47 -6.20
N GLU A 44 2.49 -9.27 -7.24
CA GLU A 44 1.49 -10.05 -7.97
C GLU A 44 0.87 -11.19 -7.15
N LYS A 45 1.44 -11.52 -5.99
CA LYS A 45 0.91 -12.51 -5.04
C LYS A 45 0.08 -11.87 -3.91
N MET A 46 -0.17 -10.57 -3.99
CA MET A 46 -0.96 -9.82 -3.02
C MET A 46 -2.27 -9.33 -3.64
N VAL A 47 -3.35 -9.37 -2.85
CA VAL A 47 -4.65 -8.84 -3.25
C VAL A 47 -5.21 -7.95 -2.13
N PHE A 48 -5.70 -6.77 -2.50
CA PHE A 48 -6.44 -5.90 -1.60
C PHE A 48 -7.93 -6.02 -1.94
N VAL A 49 -8.74 -6.42 -0.95
CA VAL A 49 -10.19 -6.57 -1.10
C VAL A 49 -10.85 -5.59 -0.13
N SER A 50 -11.71 -4.73 -0.65
CA SER A 50 -12.46 -3.75 0.14
C SER A 50 -13.96 -3.99 0.04
N GLY A 51 -14.70 -3.46 1.02
CA GLY A 51 -16.15 -3.30 0.92
C GLY A 51 -16.53 -2.02 0.16
N ILE A 52 -17.68 -1.45 0.51
CA ILE A 52 -18.13 -0.13 0.05
C ILE A 52 -17.89 0.88 1.19
N GLY A 53 -17.23 2.00 0.88
CA GLY A 53 -16.90 3.07 1.81
C GLY A 53 -16.42 4.30 1.07
#